data_AF-A0A1A8FFX7-F1
#
_entry.id   AF-A0A1A8FFX7-F1
#
_cell.length_a   1.000
_cell.length_b   1.000
_cell.length_c   1.000
_cell.angle_alpha   90.00
_cell.angle_beta   90.00
_cell.angle_gamma   90.00
#
_symmetry.space_group_name_H-M   'P 1'
#
loop_
_entity.id
_entity.type
_entity.pdbx_description
1 polymer ?
#
loop_
_entity_poly.entity_id
_entity_poly.type
_entity_poly.pdbx_seq_one_letter_code
_entity_poly.pdbx_strand_id
1 'polypeptide(L)'
;MSIFYRDRLGEYPYLSHDGRRMNGGLPQLGDLSAHLSLTVAQLSYLLRPNFSGLAVIDWEEWQPLWESNFGSRMEYRRLSKQLVRQERPDVLEKNVALLARQQFEESAQVFMEETLRLVVRNRPKGFWGFYGFPSCLNKHKRKTDKTYTGRCHKGTRKQNDRLSWLWTQSTALYPSIYLPERLAGSPDTALMVRHRLLEALRVASLWRHGNSTDHTTPVLPYA
;
A
#
# COMPACT_ATOMS: atom_id res chain seq x y z
N MET A 1 0.77 20.56 0.16
CA MET A 1 0.76 19.11 0.47
C MET A 1 -0.67 18.73 0.78
N SER A 2 -1.11 17.57 0.32
CA SER A 2 -2.44 17.03 0.56
C SER A 2 -2.31 15.57 0.95
N ILE A 3 -3.01 15.17 2.00
CA ILE A 3 -3.12 13.79 2.46
C ILE A 3 -4.57 13.36 2.28
N PHE A 4 -4.77 12.22 1.67
CA PHE A 4 -6.07 11.64 1.40
C PHE A 4 -6.26 10.40 2.25
N TYR A 5 -6.90 10.58 3.41
CA TYR A 5 -7.34 9.46 4.25
C TYR A 5 -8.38 8.59 3.52
N ARG A 6 -8.63 7.40 4.05
CA ARG A 6 -9.53 6.37 3.48
C ARG A 6 -10.90 6.86 2.99
N ASP A 7 -11.46 7.91 3.58
CA ASP A 7 -12.78 8.48 3.29
C ASP A 7 -12.73 9.78 2.45
N ARG A 8 -11.54 10.15 1.96
CA ARG A 8 -11.28 11.43 1.26
C ARG A 8 -10.89 11.29 -0.20
N LEU A 9 -10.79 10.07 -0.73
CA LEU A 9 -10.44 9.81 -2.13
C LEU A 9 -11.11 8.53 -2.64
N GLY A 10 -12.17 8.73 -3.43
CA GLY A 10 -13.03 7.68 -3.94
C GLY A 10 -13.74 6.89 -2.85
N GLU A 11 -14.27 5.74 -3.24
CA GLU A 11 -14.91 4.78 -2.34
C GLU A 11 -13.97 3.60 -2.07
N TYR A 12 -12.93 3.83 -1.26
CA TYR A 12 -12.00 2.76 -0.89
C TYR A 12 -12.75 1.62 -0.18
N PRO A 13 -12.56 0.35 -0.57
CA PRO A 13 -13.22 -0.77 0.10
C PRO A 13 -12.55 -1.07 1.44
N TYR A 14 -13.26 -1.00 2.56
CA TYR A 14 -12.71 -1.33 3.88
C TYR A 14 -13.78 -1.74 4.90
N LEU A 15 -13.32 -2.36 5.99
CA LEU A 15 -14.11 -2.65 7.17
C LEU A 15 -13.97 -1.50 8.17
N SER A 16 -15.06 -0.82 8.49
CA SER A 16 -15.06 0.20 9.53
C SER A 16 -14.99 -0.42 10.93
N HIS A 17 -14.64 0.41 11.92
CA HIS A 17 -14.52 -0.05 13.31
C HIS A 17 -15.85 -0.56 13.90
N ASP A 18 -16.98 -0.05 13.43
CA ASP A 18 -18.33 -0.51 13.80
C ASP A 18 -18.80 -1.74 13.00
N GLY A 19 -17.92 -2.34 12.20
CA GLY A 19 -18.20 -3.57 11.46
C GLY A 19 -18.94 -3.39 10.14
N ARG A 20 -19.20 -2.14 9.70
CA ARG A 20 -19.78 -1.88 8.38
C ARG A 20 -18.77 -2.17 7.27
N ARG A 21 -19.30 -2.58 6.13
CA ARG A 21 -18.53 -2.85 4.91
C ARG A 21 -18.68 -1.66 3.97
N MET A 22 -17.64 -0.85 3.89
CA MET A 22 -17.59 0.29 2.97
C MET A 22 -17.16 -0.22 1.60
N ASN A 23 -17.93 0.14 0.56
CA ASN A 23 -17.76 -0.36 -0.82
C ASN A 23 -17.47 -1.88 -0.87
N GLY A 24 -18.36 -2.69 -0.31
CA GLY A 24 -18.20 -4.15 -0.25
C GLY A 24 -17.24 -4.67 0.84
N GLY A 25 -16.38 -3.81 1.40
CA GLY A 25 -15.48 -4.10 2.52
C GLY A 25 -14.24 -4.92 2.18
N LEU A 26 -14.22 -5.59 1.01
CA LEU A 26 -13.07 -6.29 0.44
C LEU A 26 -12.81 -5.75 -0.97
N PRO A 27 -11.55 -5.71 -1.44
CA PRO A 27 -11.24 -5.26 -2.80
C PRO A 27 -12.04 -5.99 -3.89
N GLN A 28 -12.18 -7.32 -3.77
CA GLN A 28 -12.91 -8.13 -4.76
C GLN A 28 -14.44 -7.95 -4.73
N LEU A 29 -14.98 -7.22 -3.76
CA LEU A 29 -16.40 -6.86 -3.68
C LEU A 29 -16.67 -5.37 -3.94
N GLY A 30 -15.61 -4.57 -4.14
CA GLY A 30 -15.75 -3.13 -4.33
C GLY A 30 -16.17 -2.78 -5.75
N ASP A 31 -17.03 -1.77 -5.88
CA ASP A 31 -17.32 -1.12 -7.15
C ASP A 31 -16.18 -0.16 -7.50
N LEU A 32 -15.30 -0.62 -8.40
CA LEU A 32 -14.19 0.17 -8.90
C LEU A 32 -14.66 1.38 -9.73
N SER A 33 -15.74 1.24 -10.48
CA SER A 33 -16.24 2.30 -11.36
C SER A 33 -16.79 3.47 -10.55
N ALA A 34 -17.59 3.17 -9.52
CA ALA A 34 -18.07 4.16 -8.55
C ALA A 34 -16.89 4.83 -7.83
N HIS A 35 -15.93 4.03 -7.36
CA HIS A 35 -14.71 4.52 -6.71
C HIS A 35 -13.93 5.53 -7.57
N LEU A 36 -13.66 5.19 -8.83
CA LEU A 36 -12.89 6.03 -9.75
C LEU A 36 -13.68 7.28 -10.16
N SER A 37 -14.99 7.15 -10.38
CA SER A 37 -15.87 8.29 -10.71
C SER A 37 -15.90 9.31 -9.58
N LEU A 38 -16.06 8.86 -8.33
CA LEU A 38 -16.01 9.73 -7.16
C LEU A 38 -14.62 10.36 -6.97
N THR A 39 -13.55 9.59 -7.23
CA THR A 39 -12.17 10.10 -7.21
C THR A 39 -12.00 11.31 -8.14
N VAL A 40 -12.44 11.22 -9.41
CA VAL A 40 -12.34 12.35 -10.35
C VAL A 40 -13.10 13.58 -9.83
N ALA A 41 -14.33 13.38 -9.37
CA ALA A 41 -15.15 14.46 -8.83
C ALA A 41 -14.46 15.15 -7.64
N GLN A 42 -13.94 14.37 -6.68
CA GLN A 42 -13.25 14.89 -5.50
C GLN A 42 -11.95 15.62 -5.86
N LEU A 43 -11.16 15.13 -6.81
CA LEU A 43 -9.93 15.83 -7.23
C LEU A 43 -10.20 17.26 -7.73
N SER A 44 -11.33 17.48 -8.42
CA SER A 44 -11.70 18.80 -8.95
C SER A 44 -11.91 19.85 -7.85
N TYR A 45 -12.47 19.43 -6.71
CA TYR A 45 -12.73 20.29 -5.55
C TYR A 45 -11.53 20.37 -4.59
N LEU A 46 -10.82 19.26 -4.39
CA LEU A 46 -9.74 19.16 -3.40
C LEU A 46 -8.42 19.77 -3.89
N LEU A 47 -8.15 19.74 -5.20
CA LEU A 47 -6.87 20.16 -5.77
C LEU A 47 -7.04 21.13 -6.93
N ARG A 48 -6.24 22.21 -6.91
CA ARG A 48 -6.12 23.13 -8.06
C ARG A 48 -5.69 22.37 -9.33
N PRO A 49 -6.12 22.79 -10.53
CA PRO A 49 -5.76 22.12 -11.79
C PRO A 49 -4.25 21.96 -12.03
N ASN A 50 -3.44 22.94 -11.60
CA ASN A 50 -1.98 22.94 -11.75
C ASN A 50 -1.23 22.43 -10.50
N PHE A 51 -1.89 21.66 -9.62
CA PHE A 51 -1.28 21.15 -8.40
C PHE A 51 0.05 20.42 -8.68
N SER A 52 1.09 20.83 -7.96
CA SER A 52 2.45 20.28 -8.07
C SER A 52 3.08 19.98 -6.71
N GLY A 53 2.24 19.69 -5.71
CA GLY A 53 2.68 19.39 -4.35
C GLY A 53 2.71 17.89 -4.05
N LEU A 54 3.03 17.55 -2.80
CA LEU A 54 2.91 16.18 -2.28
C LEU A 54 1.44 15.78 -2.18
N ALA A 55 1.08 14.63 -2.74
CA ALA A 55 -0.26 14.06 -2.73
C ALA A 55 -0.20 12.61 -2.24
N VAL A 56 -0.51 12.42 -0.96
CA VAL A 56 -0.28 11.16 -0.27
C VAL A 56 -1.59 10.45 -0.04
N ILE A 57 -1.74 9.24 -0.58
CA ILE A 57 -2.92 8.40 -0.36
C ILE A 57 -2.66 7.55 0.89
N ASP A 58 -3.44 7.75 1.94
CA ASP A 58 -3.26 7.13 3.24
C ASP A 58 -4.31 6.04 3.47
N TRP A 59 -4.08 4.90 2.81
CA TRP A 59 -4.91 3.70 2.89
C TRP A 59 -4.19 2.61 3.68
N GLU A 60 -4.64 2.36 4.90
CA GLU A 60 -3.97 1.47 5.84
C GLU A 60 -4.78 0.24 6.24
N GLU A 61 -6.00 0.07 5.72
CA GLU A 61 -6.92 -0.94 6.24
C GLU A 61 -6.53 -2.34 5.81
N TRP A 62 -6.02 -2.48 4.58
CA TRP A 62 -5.43 -3.71 4.08
C TRP A 62 -4.14 -3.44 3.30
N GLN A 63 -3.38 -4.50 3.02
CA GLN A 63 -2.18 -4.46 2.19
C GLN A 63 -2.42 -5.22 0.90
N PRO A 64 -1.86 -4.80 -0.25
CA PRO A 64 -2.13 -5.43 -1.54
C PRO A 64 -1.60 -6.87 -1.63
N LEU A 65 -0.62 -7.23 -0.80
CA LEU A 65 -0.13 -8.60 -0.71
C LEU A 65 -0.77 -9.33 0.46
N TRP A 66 -1.27 -10.53 0.20
CA TRP A 66 -1.99 -11.39 1.15
C TRP A 66 -1.20 -11.61 2.44
N GLU A 67 0.10 -11.91 2.34
CA GLU A 67 0.95 -12.19 3.50
C GLU A 67 1.28 -10.96 4.34
N SER A 68 1.03 -9.75 3.83
CA SER A 68 1.20 -8.50 4.57
C SER A 68 -0.05 -8.12 5.38
N ASN A 69 -1.14 -8.90 5.29
CA ASN A 69 -2.35 -8.73 6.08
C ASN A 69 -2.32 -9.58 7.36
N PHE A 70 -1.48 -9.17 8.30
CA PHE A 70 -1.34 -9.77 9.64
C PHE A 70 -1.99 -8.90 10.74
N GLY A 71 -2.06 -9.41 11.97
CA GLY A 71 -2.69 -8.70 13.08
C GLY A 71 -4.20 -8.52 12.85
N SER A 72 -4.71 -7.31 13.11
CA SER A 72 -6.13 -6.98 12.84
C SER A 72 -6.52 -7.17 11.37
N ARG A 73 -5.58 -7.01 10.44
CA ARG A 73 -5.82 -7.19 9.00
C ARG A 73 -6.04 -8.64 8.57
N MET A 74 -5.84 -9.62 9.46
CA MET A 74 -6.18 -11.02 9.16
C MET A 74 -7.68 -11.22 8.89
N GLU A 75 -8.52 -10.29 9.32
CA GLU A 75 -9.95 -10.31 9.04
C GLU A 75 -10.25 -10.27 7.53
N TYR A 76 -9.49 -9.50 6.76
CA TYR A 76 -9.60 -9.48 5.29
C TYR A 76 -9.33 -10.85 4.68
N ARG A 77 -8.33 -11.58 5.22
CA ARG A 77 -8.02 -12.96 4.80
C ARG A 77 -9.15 -13.92 5.18
N ARG A 78 -9.74 -13.74 6.36
CA ARG A 78 -10.86 -14.57 6.85
C ARG A 78 -12.09 -14.40 5.97
N LEU A 79 -12.51 -13.15 5.74
CA LEU A 79 -13.68 -12.81 4.93
C LEU A 79 -13.49 -13.20 3.47
N SER A 80 -12.29 -13.03 2.89
CA SER A 80 -12.01 -13.46 1.51
C SER A 80 -12.17 -14.98 1.34
N LYS A 81 -11.73 -15.80 2.32
CA LYS A 81 -11.98 -17.24 2.30
C LYS A 81 -13.45 -17.59 2.48
N GLN A 82 -14.16 -16.84 3.33
CA GLN A 82 -15.60 -17.03 3.51
C GLN A 82 -16.36 -16.74 2.21
N LEU A 83 -15.99 -15.67 1.50
CA LEU A 83 -16.56 -15.31 0.21
C LEU A 83 -16.40 -16.45 -0.80
N VAL A 84 -15.19 -16.99 -0.95
CA VAL A 84 -14.93 -18.13 -1.84
C VAL A 84 -15.82 -19.33 -1.51
N ARG A 85 -15.99 -19.68 -0.22
CA ARG A 85 -16.86 -20.81 0.17
C ARG A 85 -18.33 -20.57 -0.18
N GLN A 86 -18.78 -19.32 -0.11
CA GLN A 86 -20.16 -18.94 -0.42
C GLN A 86 -20.41 -18.94 -1.92
N GLU A 87 -19.50 -18.37 -2.71
CA GLU A 87 -19.67 -18.22 -4.16
C GLU A 87 -19.30 -19.49 -4.94
N ARG A 88 -18.39 -20.29 -4.41
CA ARG A 88 -17.83 -21.49 -5.05
C ARG A 88 -17.89 -22.72 -4.13
N PRO A 89 -19.09 -23.25 -3.83
CA PRO A 89 -19.24 -24.44 -3.00
C PRO A 89 -18.57 -25.70 -3.58
N ASP A 90 -18.27 -25.69 -4.88
CA ASP A 90 -17.57 -26.74 -5.62
C ASP A 90 -16.07 -26.81 -5.32
N VAL A 91 -15.48 -25.75 -4.79
CA VAL A 91 -14.04 -25.67 -4.53
C VAL A 91 -13.68 -26.48 -3.29
N LEU A 92 -12.75 -27.43 -3.45
CA LEU A 92 -12.19 -28.19 -2.34
C LEU A 92 -11.60 -27.26 -1.27
N GLU A 93 -11.83 -27.55 0.01
CA GLU A 93 -11.37 -26.72 1.13
C GLU A 93 -9.87 -26.42 1.09
N LYS A 94 -9.04 -27.38 0.63
CA LYS A 94 -7.59 -27.20 0.44
C LYS A 94 -7.22 -26.09 -0.56
N ASN A 95 -8.12 -25.75 -1.49
CA ASN A 95 -7.93 -24.75 -2.54
C ASN A 95 -8.57 -23.40 -2.20
N VAL A 96 -9.46 -23.32 -1.20
CA VAL A 96 -10.16 -22.08 -0.82
C VAL A 96 -9.17 -20.96 -0.49
N ALA A 97 -8.11 -21.27 0.25
CA ALA A 97 -7.11 -20.26 0.63
C ALA A 97 -6.31 -19.74 -0.57
N LEU A 98 -6.04 -20.59 -1.57
CA LEU A 98 -5.33 -20.20 -2.78
C LEU A 98 -6.18 -19.26 -3.63
N LEU A 99 -7.44 -19.64 -3.87
CA LEU A 99 -8.37 -18.84 -4.67
C LEU A 99 -8.69 -17.50 -3.99
N ALA A 100 -8.93 -17.51 -2.67
CA ALA A 100 -9.18 -16.28 -1.91
C ALA A 100 -7.98 -15.33 -1.95
N ARG A 101 -6.77 -15.86 -1.89
CA ARG A 101 -5.55 -15.07 -2.05
C ARG A 101 -5.47 -14.45 -3.43
N GLN A 102 -5.71 -15.25 -4.48
CA GLN A 102 -5.63 -14.78 -5.86
C GLN A 102 -6.62 -13.63 -6.10
N GLN A 103 -7.90 -13.85 -5.82
CA GLN A 103 -8.96 -12.84 -6.00
C GLN A 103 -8.68 -11.55 -5.22
N PHE A 104 -8.21 -11.69 -3.97
CA PHE A 104 -7.87 -10.55 -3.14
C PHE A 104 -6.68 -9.76 -3.69
N GLU A 105 -5.54 -10.42 -3.99
CA GLU A 105 -4.34 -9.73 -4.49
C GLU A 105 -4.58 -9.08 -5.87
N GLU A 106 -5.32 -9.75 -6.77
CA GLU A 106 -5.70 -9.20 -8.08
C GLU A 106 -6.58 -7.95 -7.93
N SER A 107 -7.63 -8.02 -7.11
CA SER A 107 -8.55 -6.90 -6.92
C SER A 107 -7.89 -5.74 -6.16
N ALA A 108 -7.05 -6.04 -5.17
CA ALA A 108 -6.28 -5.04 -4.44
C ALA A 108 -5.30 -4.30 -5.35
N GLN A 109 -4.63 -5.01 -6.25
CA GLN A 109 -3.78 -4.40 -7.28
C GLN A 109 -4.60 -3.47 -8.17
N VAL A 110 -5.71 -3.94 -8.76
CA VAL A 110 -6.54 -3.14 -9.66
C VAL A 110 -7.02 -1.86 -8.98
N PHE A 111 -7.52 -1.94 -7.75
CA PHE A 111 -7.97 -0.76 -7.00
C PHE A 111 -6.84 0.25 -6.80
N MET A 112 -5.68 -0.17 -6.30
CA MET A 112 -4.58 0.75 -6.03
C MET A 112 -3.95 1.31 -7.32
N GLU A 113 -3.78 0.46 -8.34
CA GLU A 113 -3.12 0.80 -9.60
C GLU A 113 -3.96 1.77 -10.43
N GLU A 114 -5.25 1.49 -10.63
CA GLU A 114 -6.14 2.35 -11.41
C GLU A 114 -6.37 3.70 -10.71
N THR A 115 -6.41 3.71 -9.37
CA THR A 115 -6.48 4.95 -8.59
C THR A 115 -5.25 5.82 -8.85
N LEU A 116 -4.03 5.26 -8.74
CA LEU A 116 -2.80 6.00 -9.03
C LEU A 116 -2.75 6.51 -10.46
N ARG A 117 -3.08 5.66 -11.44
CA ARG A 117 -3.10 6.05 -12.85
C ARG A 117 -4.07 7.21 -13.09
N LEU A 118 -5.24 7.16 -12.46
CA LEU A 118 -6.27 8.19 -12.56
C LEU A 118 -5.82 9.53 -11.94
N VAL A 119 -5.29 9.51 -10.71
CA VAL A 119 -4.89 10.73 -10.01
C VAL A 119 -3.67 11.39 -10.67
N VAL A 120 -2.71 10.59 -11.15
CA VAL A 120 -1.55 11.08 -11.92
C VAL A 120 -2.00 11.70 -13.23
N ARG A 121 -2.89 11.04 -13.99
CA ARG A 121 -3.44 11.61 -15.24
C ARG A 121 -4.14 12.95 -15.00
N ASN A 122 -4.88 13.08 -13.90
CA ASN A 122 -5.62 14.30 -13.58
C ASN A 122 -4.75 15.43 -13.01
N ARG A 123 -3.68 15.09 -12.28
CA ARG A 123 -2.75 16.06 -11.65
C ARG A 123 -1.30 15.60 -11.89
N PRO A 124 -0.79 15.72 -13.13
CA PRO A 124 0.46 15.09 -13.56
C PRO A 124 1.73 15.67 -12.93
N LYS A 125 1.64 16.87 -12.34
CA LYS A 125 2.75 17.50 -11.62
C LYS A 125 2.76 17.15 -10.11
N GLY A 126 1.72 16.47 -9.62
CA GLY A 126 1.62 16.07 -8.23
C GLY A 126 2.57 14.92 -7.93
N PHE A 127 3.17 14.93 -6.75
CA PHE A 127 3.94 13.81 -6.22
C PHE A 127 2.97 12.84 -5.55
N TRP A 128 2.40 11.94 -6.34
CA TRP A 128 1.48 10.88 -5.93
C TRP A 128 2.20 9.61 -5.47
N GLY A 129 1.72 9.05 -4.36
CA GLY A 129 2.14 7.76 -3.83
C GLY A 129 1.33 7.38 -2.59
N PHE A 130 1.44 6.12 -2.19
CA PHE A 130 0.78 5.63 -0.97
C PHE A 130 1.68 5.81 0.25
N TYR A 131 1.10 6.28 1.34
CA TYR A 131 1.75 6.32 2.65
C TYR A 131 2.18 4.90 3.09
N GLY A 132 3.35 4.82 3.72
CA GLY A 132 3.88 3.59 4.29
C GLY A 132 4.58 2.66 3.30
N PHE A 133 4.63 3.01 2.01
CA PHE A 133 5.28 2.20 0.98
C PHE A 133 6.61 2.81 0.47
N PRO A 134 7.63 1.97 0.20
CA PRO A 134 7.67 0.53 0.47
C PRO A 134 7.87 0.23 1.97
N SER A 135 7.45 -0.97 2.38
CA SER A 135 7.66 -1.45 3.75
C SER A 135 9.00 -2.18 3.89
N CYS A 136 9.58 -2.16 5.09
CA CYS A 136 10.80 -2.89 5.45
C CYS A 136 10.57 -3.91 6.59
N LEU A 137 9.44 -3.81 7.32
CA LEU A 137 9.06 -4.69 8.44
C LEU A 137 10.18 -4.92 9.47
N ASN A 138 11.03 -3.92 9.70
CA ASN A 138 12.20 -3.98 10.57
C ASN A 138 11.92 -3.45 11.99
N LYS A 139 10.66 -3.40 12.42
CA LYS A 139 10.28 -2.90 13.77
C LYS A 139 10.76 -3.78 14.91
N HIS A 140 11.18 -5.02 14.66
CA HIS A 140 11.66 -5.97 15.68
C HIS A 140 12.90 -6.73 15.20
N LYS A 141 13.70 -7.22 16.16
CA LYS A 141 14.82 -8.13 15.86
C LYS A 141 14.27 -9.42 15.27
N ARG A 142 14.89 -9.94 14.21
CA ARG A 142 14.54 -11.26 13.67
C ARG A 142 14.94 -12.33 14.69
N LYS A 143 14.15 -13.41 14.79
CA LYS A 143 14.45 -14.53 15.71
C LYS A 143 15.85 -15.12 15.51
N THR A 144 16.36 -15.08 14.28
CA THR A 144 17.68 -15.60 13.90
C THR A 144 18.84 -14.66 14.20
N ASP A 145 18.57 -13.37 14.46
CA ASP A 145 19.64 -12.40 14.68
C ASP A 145 20.04 -12.37 16.17
N LYS A 146 21.35 -12.44 16.45
CA LYS A 146 21.87 -12.26 17.81
C LYS A 146 21.56 -10.86 18.33
N THR A 147 21.82 -9.83 17.51
CA THR A 147 21.59 -8.40 17.80
C THR A 147 20.64 -7.77 16.78
N TYR A 148 20.05 -6.62 17.12
CA TYR A 148 19.21 -5.88 16.16
C TYR A 148 20.09 -5.25 15.08
N THR A 149 19.76 -5.50 13.80
CA THR A 149 20.57 -5.01 12.66
C THR A 149 19.89 -3.94 11.83
N GLY A 150 18.63 -3.61 12.12
CA GLY A 150 17.80 -2.72 11.31
C GLY A 150 17.42 -3.27 9.92
N ARG A 151 18.04 -4.36 9.45
CA ARG A 151 17.76 -4.94 8.12
C ARG A 151 16.28 -5.30 7.96
N CYS A 152 15.77 -5.09 6.75
CA CYS A 152 14.41 -5.51 6.42
C CYS A 152 14.19 -7.00 6.70
N HIS A 153 12.96 -7.35 7.04
CA HIS A 153 12.61 -8.73 7.31
C HIS A 153 12.88 -9.62 6.08
N LYS A 154 13.20 -10.90 6.32
CA LYS A 154 13.43 -11.85 5.22
C LYS A 154 12.15 -11.95 4.38
N GLY A 155 12.30 -11.86 3.06
CA GLY A 155 11.19 -11.88 2.11
C GLY A 155 10.63 -10.50 1.74
N THR A 156 10.83 -9.46 2.56
CA THR A 156 10.27 -8.12 2.30
C THR A 156 10.74 -7.52 0.98
N ARG A 157 12.03 -7.67 0.63
CA ARG A 157 12.54 -7.22 -0.67
C ARG A 157 11.80 -7.89 -1.84
N LYS A 158 11.65 -9.22 -1.80
CA LYS A 158 10.91 -9.98 -2.84
C LYS A 158 9.43 -9.59 -2.89
N GLN A 159 8.83 -9.29 -1.76
CA GLN A 159 7.45 -8.77 -1.70
C GLN A 159 7.37 -7.40 -2.34
N ASN A 160 8.29 -6.49 -2.04
CA ASN A 160 8.36 -5.19 -2.71
C ASN A 160 8.63 -5.36 -4.22
N ASP A 161 9.44 -6.33 -4.64
CA ASP A 161 9.67 -6.60 -6.06
C ASP A 161 8.37 -7.04 -6.80
N ARG A 162 7.46 -7.78 -6.12
CA ARG A 162 6.13 -8.14 -6.65
C ARG A 162 5.19 -6.96 -6.81
N LEU A 163 5.48 -5.82 -6.18
CA LEU A 163 4.71 -4.58 -6.26
C LEU A 163 5.26 -3.63 -7.32
N SER A 164 6.00 -4.13 -8.32
CA SER A 164 6.51 -3.33 -9.44
C SER A 164 5.44 -2.45 -10.08
N TRP A 165 4.21 -2.96 -10.22
CA TRP A 165 3.04 -2.24 -10.71
C TRP A 165 2.68 -1.00 -9.87
N LEU A 166 2.96 -1.01 -8.57
CA LEU A 166 2.71 0.13 -7.67
C LEU A 166 3.76 1.22 -7.88
N TRP A 167 5.01 0.80 -8.01
CA TRP A 167 6.16 1.69 -8.13
C TRP A 167 6.17 2.44 -9.46
N THR A 168 5.87 1.74 -10.55
CA THR A 168 5.83 2.35 -11.90
C THR A 168 4.71 3.38 -12.05
N GLN A 169 3.63 3.26 -11.27
CA GLN A 169 2.55 4.25 -11.24
C GLN A 169 2.79 5.38 -10.22
N SER A 170 3.71 5.20 -9.27
CA SER A 170 3.99 6.19 -8.22
C SER A 170 4.99 7.25 -8.67
N THR A 171 4.60 8.51 -8.61
CA THR A 171 5.50 9.66 -8.87
C THR A 171 6.32 10.10 -7.64
N ALA A 172 6.05 9.53 -6.46
CA ALA A 172 6.86 9.66 -5.24
C ALA A 172 6.65 8.46 -4.31
N LEU A 173 7.61 8.16 -3.44
CA LEU A 173 7.53 7.11 -2.42
C LEU A 173 7.50 7.73 -1.01
N TYR A 174 6.63 7.19 -0.14
CA TYR A 174 6.36 7.71 1.19
C TYR A 174 6.59 6.67 2.30
N PRO A 175 7.82 6.18 2.50
CA PRO A 175 8.10 5.19 3.54
C PRO A 175 7.90 5.81 4.93
N SER A 176 7.17 5.13 5.82
CA SER A 176 7.09 5.54 7.22
C SER A 176 8.39 5.17 7.94
N ILE A 177 8.99 6.11 8.65
CA ILE A 177 10.16 5.92 9.54
C ILE A 177 9.82 6.16 11.01
N TYR A 178 8.53 6.23 11.36
CA TYR A 178 8.06 6.35 12.74
C TYR A 178 8.71 5.29 13.65
N LEU A 179 9.24 5.80 14.76
CA LEU A 179 9.99 5.02 15.72
C LEU A 179 9.05 4.33 16.71
N PRO A 180 9.17 3.01 16.91
CA PRO A 180 8.55 2.38 18.05
C PRO A 180 9.23 2.86 19.34
N GLU A 181 8.46 3.04 20.41
CA GLU A 181 8.94 3.58 21.70
C GLU A 181 10.18 2.86 22.25
N ARG A 182 10.25 1.53 22.06
CA ARG A 182 11.41 0.71 22.45
C ARG A 182 12.76 1.12 21.81
N LEU A 183 12.72 1.90 20.73
CA LEU A 183 13.91 2.42 20.03
C LEU A 183 14.19 3.89 20.37
N ALA A 184 13.30 4.58 21.10
CA ALA A 184 13.48 5.98 21.47
C ALA A 184 14.79 6.16 22.26
N GLY A 185 15.66 7.06 21.79
CA GLY A 185 16.98 7.30 22.38
C GLY A 185 18.02 6.20 22.16
N SER A 186 17.67 5.09 21.49
CA SER A 186 18.59 3.98 21.23
C SER A 186 19.41 4.21 19.95
N PRO A 187 20.71 3.81 19.91
CA PRO A 187 21.50 3.83 18.68
C PRO A 187 20.90 2.94 17.57
N ASP A 188 20.07 1.96 17.93
CA ASP A 188 19.33 1.11 16.99
C ASP A 188 18.35 1.91 16.10
N THR A 189 17.96 3.13 16.51
CA THR A 189 17.15 4.04 15.70
C THR A 189 17.77 4.28 14.33
N ALA A 190 19.06 4.60 14.30
CA ALA A 190 19.77 4.88 13.05
C ALA A 190 19.78 3.64 12.13
N LEU A 191 19.89 2.43 12.70
CA LEU A 191 19.84 1.19 11.93
C LEU A 191 18.47 0.96 11.30
N MET A 192 17.38 1.22 12.03
CA MET A 192 16.02 1.06 11.51
C MET A 192 15.74 2.03 10.36
N VAL A 193 16.00 3.33 10.59
CA VAL A 193 15.75 4.39 9.60
C VAL A 193 16.58 4.14 8.35
N ARG A 194 17.89 3.88 8.50
CA ARG A 194 18.80 3.60 7.38
C ARG A 194 18.25 2.53 6.45
N HIS A 195 17.79 1.40 6.97
CA HIS A 195 17.34 0.30 6.12
C HIS A 195 15.96 0.53 5.48
N ARG A 196 15.08 1.33 6.11
CA ARG A 196 13.83 1.76 5.46
C ARG A 196 14.12 2.66 4.26
N LEU A 197 15.05 3.61 4.42
CA LEU A 197 15.47 4.51 3.33
C LEU A 197 16.21 3.77 2.23
N LEU A 198 17.12 2.85 2.58
CA LEU A 198 17.81 2.02 1.59
C LEU A 198 16.84 1.18 0.75
N GLU A 199 15.79 0.64 1.36
CA GLU A 199 14.79 -0.13 0.61
C GLU A 199 13.94 0.77 -0.30
N ALA A 200 13.54 1.95 0.17
CA ALA A 200 12.82 2.92 -0.66
C ALA A 200 13.65 3.39 -1.85
N LEU A 201 14.92 3.74 -1.62
CA LEU A 201 15.86 4.13 -2.68
C LEU A 201 16.12 2.99 -3.66
N ARG A 202 16.23 1.73 -3.17
CA ARG A 202 16.37 0.56 -4.04
C ARG A 202 15.17 0.42 -4.98
N VAL A 203 13.95 0.49 -4.44
CA VAL A 203 12.72 0.38 -5.24
C VAL A 203 12.64 1.52 -6.26
N ALA A 204 12.87 2.77 -5.84
CA ALA A 204 12.89 3.93 -6.73
C ALA A 204 13.93 3.83 -7.86
N SER A 205 15.07 3.17 -7.62
CA SER A 205 16.10 2.97 -8.63
C SER A 205 15.76 1.91 -9.67
N LEU A 206 14.97 0.90 -9.29
CA LEU A 206 14.62 -0.25 -10.13
C LEU A 206 13.36 -0.03 -10.96
N TRP A 207 12.36 0.67 -10.39
CA TRP A 207 11.08 0.93 -11.05
C TRP A 207 10.81 2.42 -11.06
N ARG A 208 11.05 3.04 -12.22
CA ARG A 208 10.85 4.47 -12.43
C ARG A 208 9.44 4.75 -12.94
N HIS A 209 8.92 5.92 -12.56
CA HIS A 209 7.66 6.40 -13.11
C HIS A 209 7.83 6.93 -14.52
N GLY A 210 7.08 6.36 -15.46
CA GLY A 210 7.30 6.58 -16.89
C GLY A 210 8.67 6.06 -17.33
N ASN A 211 8.84 5.78 -18.61
CA ASN A 211 10.12 5.30 -19.15
C ASN A 211 11.20 6.41 -19.20
N SER A 212 11.12 7.42 -18.33
CA SER A 212 12.08 8.53 -18.26
C SER A 212 13.40 8.07 -17.65
N THR A 213 14.50 8.30 -18.38
CA THR A 213 15.86 7.96 -17.95
C THR A 213 16.48 9.01 -17.03
N ASP A 214 15.89 10.19 -16.95
CA ASP A 214 16.60 11.37 -16.44
C ASP A 214 16.39 11.61 -14.94
N HIS A 215 15.33 11.05 -14.35
CA HIS A 215 15.00 11.26 -12.94
C HIS A 215 14.54 9.97 -12.24
N THR A 216 15.04 9.73 -11.02
CA THR A 216 14.55 8.67 -10.15
C THR A 216 13.33 9.14 -9.36
N THR A 217 12.42 8.22 -9.03
CA THR A 217 11.25 8.53 -8.20
C THR A 217 11.69 9.12 -6.85
N PRO A 218 11.23 10.34 -6.48
CA PRO A 218 11.54 10.95 -5.20
C PRO A 218 11.14 10.09 -4.01
N VAL A 219 11.97 10.06 -2.97
CA VAL A 219 11.70 9.36 -1.70
C VAL A 219 11.52 10.42 -0.61
N LEU A 220 10.32 10.51 -0.05
CA LEU A 220 9.94 11.49 0.98
C LEU A 220 9.43 10.75 2.24
N PRO A 221 10.31 10.45 3.21
CA PRO A 221 9.94 9.66 4.38
C PRO A 221 9.00 10.41 5.33
N TYR A 222 8.08 9.68 5.95
CA TYR A 222 7.23 10.18 7.04
C TYR A 222 7.89 9.91 8.40
N ALA A 223 8.15 10.96 9.18
CA ALA A 223 8.92 10.91 10.44
C ALA A 223 8.11 11.39 11.65
#